data_AF-A0A8J8FD92-F1
#
_entry.id   AF-A0A8J8FD92-F1
#
_cell.length_a   1.000
_cell.length_b   1.000
_cell.length_c   1.000
_cell.angle_alpha   90.00
_cell.angle_beta   90.00
_cell.angle_gamma   90.00
#
_symmetry.space_group_name_H-M   'P 1'
#
loop_
_entity.id
_entity.type
_entity.pdbx_description
1 polymer ?
#
loop_
_entity_poly.entity_id
_entity_poly.type
_entity_poly.pdbx_seq_one_letter_code
_entity_poly.pdbx_strand_id
1 'polypeptide(L)' 'MEPEIALFLRRLATSIFTGILWMMINSTAGIMFDNAFIHESISLGNILFYIWLLASIPLMIWFYKRLWKNTPSEE' A
#
# COMPACT_ATOMS: atom_id res chain seq x y z
N MET A 1 21.28 -16.82 11.87
CA MET A 1 20.49 -16.91 10.63
C MET A 1 21.42 -16.55 9.49
N GLU A 2 21.39 -17.29 8.39
CA GLU A 2 22.09 -16.87 7.18
C GLU A 2 21.62 -15.48 6.77
N PRO A 3 22.55 -14.58 6.39
CA PRO A 3 22.25 -13.19 6.08
C PRO A 3 21.21 -13.07 4.94
N GLU A 4 21.21 -14.02 4.01
CA GLU A 4 20.26 -14.10 2.90
C GLU A 4 18.83 -14.37 3.35
N ILE A 5 18.63 -15.36 4.23
CA ILE A 5 17.31 -15.69 4.81
C ILE A 5 16.78 -14.49 5.59
N ALA A 6 17.62 -13.82 6.38
CA ALA A 6 17.22 -12.63 7.12
C ALA A 6 16.79 -11.49 6.18
N LEU A 7 17.52 -11.28 5.09
CA LEU A 7 17.20 -10.27 4.08
C LEU A 7 15.90 -10.57 3.33
N PHE A 8 15.63 -11.84 3.03
CA PHE A 8 14.37 -12.29 2.45
C PHE A 8 13.19 -12.06 3.41
N LEU A 9 13.29 -12.54 4.65
CA LEU A 9 12.24 -12.40 5.65
C LEU A 9 11.93 -10.93 5.95
N ARG A 10 12.94 -10.06 6.00
CA ARG A 10 12.75 -8.61 6.18
C ARG A 10 11.94 -8.00 5.05
N ARG A 11 12.19 -8.39 3.79
CA ARG A 11 11.45 -7.91 2.62
C ARG A 11 10.04 -8.46 2.57
N LEU A 12 9.84 -9.72 2.94
CA LEU A 12 8.53 -10.33 3.10
C LEU A 12 7.71 -9.58 4.16
N ALA A 13 8.28 -9.39 5.35
CA ALA A 13 7.64 -8.66 6.45
C ALA A 13 7.31 -7.22 6.03
N THR A 14 8.23 -6.55 5.33
CA THR A 14 7.97 -5.21 4.78
C THR A 14 6.81 -5.22 3.79
N SER A 15 6.75 -6.24 2.91
CA SER A 15 5.68 -6.35 1.91
C SER A 15 4.30 -6.50 2.57
N ILE A 16 4.21 -7.40 3.54
CA ILE A 16 2.99 -7.66 4.32
C ILE A 16 2.60 -6.40 5.12
N PHE A 17 3.55 -5.80 5.84
CA PHE A 17 3.31 -4.60 6.64
C PHE A 17 2.80 -3.45 5.78
N THR A 18 3.43 -3.18 4.63
CA THR A 18 2.97 -2.14 3.70
C THR A 18 1.55 -2.41 3.20
N GLY A 19 1.22 -3.67 2.88
CA GLY A 19 -0.12 -4.03 2.41
C GLY A 19 -1.19 -3.83 3.48
N ILE A 20 -0.90 -4.26 4.71
CA ILE A 20 -1.79 -4.07 5.87
C ILE A 20 -1.94 -2.58 6.18
N LEU A 21 -0.85 -1.81 6.17
CA LEU A 21 -0.89 -0.38 6.40
C LEU A 21 -1.73 0.34 5.34
N TRP A 22 -1.58 -0.03 4.07
CA TRP A 22 -2.40 0.49 2.99
C TRP A 22 -3.88 0.17 3.20
N MET A 23 -4.22 -1.07 3.59
CA MET A 23 -5.59 -1.43 3.93
C MET A 23 -6.14 -0.61 5.10
N MET A 24 -5.37 -0.44 6.19
CA MET A 24 -5.81 0.35 7.33
C MET A 24 -6.10 1.80 6.96
N ILE A 25 -5.22 2.41 6.16
CA ILE A 25 -5.42 3.79 5.67
C ILE A 25 -6.70 3.88 4.84
N ASN A 26 -6.93 2.96 3.89
CA ASN A 26 -8.10 3.02 3.03
C ASN A 26 -9.40 2.69 3.77
N SER A 27 -9.37 1.74 4.70
CA SER A 27 -10.53 1.45 5.56
C SER A 27 -10.85 2.64 6.47
N THR A 28 -9.84 3.30 7.03
CA THR A 28 -10.06 4.48 7.88
C THR A 28 -10.56 5.67 7.05
N ALA A 29 -9.85 6.02 5.98
CA ALA A 29 -10.18 7.14 5.12
C ALA A 29 -11.51 6.95 4.38
N GLY A 30 -11.77 5.75 3.88
CA GLY A 30 -12.94 5.44 3.07
C GLY A 30 -14.17 5.06 3.89
N ILE A 31 -14.01 4.19 4.89
CA ILE A 31 -15.14 3.62 5.63
C ILE A 31 -15.41 4.42 6.90
N MET A 32 -14.41 4.62 7.76
CA MET A 32 -14.62 5.31 9.05
C MET A 32 -14.99 6.78 8.86
N PHE A 33 -14.34 7.46 7.91
CA PHE A 33 -14.68 8.84 7.55
C PHE A 33 -15.72 8.93 6.42
N ASP A 34 -16.30 7.81 6.01
CA ASP A 34 -17.41 7.74 5.05
C ASP A 34 -17.09 8.28 3.63
N ASN A 35 -15.82 8.60 3.33
CA ASN A 35 -15.43 9.18 2.04
C ASN A 35 -15.54 8.19 0.86
N ALA A 36 -15.68 6.89 1.11
CA ALA A 36 -15.93 5.89 0.08
C ALA A 36 -17.39 5.83 -0.36
N PHE A 37 -18.32 6.42 0.41
CA PHE A 37 -19.75 6.35 0.13
C PHE A 37 -20.25 7.71 -0.38
N ILE A 38 -20.74 7.72 -1.61
CA ILE A 38 -21.38 8.89 -2.20
C ILE A 38 -22.86 8.82 -1.81
N HIS A 39 -23.29 9.76 -0.96
CA HIS A 39 -24.66 9.86 -0.48
C HIS A 39 -25.51 10.69 -1.45
N GLU A 40 -25.85 11.93 -1.09
CA GLU A 40 -26.71 12.79 -1.91
C GLU A 40 -25.93 13.61 -2.95
N SER A 41 -24.68 13.96 -2.65
CA SER A 41 -23.81 14.72 -3.55
C SER A 41 -22.35 14.32 -3.37
N ILE A 42 -21.54 14.54 -4.41
CA ILE A 42 -20.11 14.27 -4.35
C ILE A 42 -19.47 15.35 -3.48
N SER A 43 -18.94 14.95 -2.33
CA SER A 43 -18.17 15.85 -1.46
C SER A 43 -16.70 15.91 -1.89
N LEU A 44 -16.01 16.96 -1.45
CA LEU A 44 -14.57 17.10 -1.64
C LEU A 44 -13.80 15.92 -1.01
N GLY A 45 -14.30 15.36 0.10
CA GLY A 45 -13.73 14.19 0.75
C GLY A 45 -13.76 12.94 -0.14
N ASN A 46 -14.89 12.71 -0.83
CA ASN A 46 -14.99 11.60 -1.79
C ASN A 46 -13.97 11.76 -2.93
N ILE A 47 -13.86 12.97 -3.51
CA ILE A 47 -12.94 13.24 -4.62
C ILE A 47 -11.49 12.98 -4.19
N LEU A 48 -11.07 13.51 -3.04
CA LEU A 48 -9.73 13.30 -2.51
C LEU A 48 -9.45 11.83 -2.23
N PHE A 49 -10.42 11.11 -1.65
CA PHE A 49 -10.29 9.68 -1.38
C PHE A 49 -10.08 8.87 -2.66
N TYR A 50 -10.88 9.10 -3.71
CA TYR A 50 -10.73 8.37 -4.97
C TYR A 50 -9.44 8.73 -5.72
N ILE A 51 -9.01 10.00 -5.71
CA ILE A 51 -7.70 10.40 -6.26
C ILE A 51 -6.57 9.67 -5.53
N TRP A 52 -6.60 9.67 -4.19
CA TRP A 52 -5.64 8.94 -3.38
C TRP A 52 -5.66 7.44 -3.69
N LEU A 53 -6.84 6.81 -3.71
CA LEU A 53 -7.00 5.38 -3.96
C LEU A 53 -6.41 5.00 -5.33
N LEU A 54 -6.78 5.73 -6.39
CA LEU A 54 -6.27 5.49 -7.74
C LEU A 54 -4.78 5.75 -7.89
N ALA A 55 -4.22 6.76 -7.22
CA ALA A 55 -2.79 7.04 -7.23
C ALA A 55 -1.98 6.05 -6.37
N SER A 56 -2.58 5.55 -5.29
CA SER A 56 -1.90 4.65 -4.35
C SER A 56 -1.63 3.27 -4.93
N ILE A 57 -2.50 2.76 -5.82
CA ILE A 57 -2.31 1.46 -6.49
C ILE A 57 -1.02 1.41 -7.33
N PRO A 58 -0.78 2.29 -8.33
CA PRO A 58 0.45 2.28 -9.10
C PRO A 58 1.68 2.58 -8.24
N LEU A 59 1.54 3.43 -7.21
CA LEU A 59 2.62 3.68 -6.25
C LEU A 59 2.99 2.41 -5.47
N MET A 60 2.01 1.63 -5.03
CA MET A 60 2.23 0.39 -4.29
C MET A 60 2.86 -0.68 -5.19
N ILE A 61 2.42 -0.80 -6.45
CA ILE A 61 3.05 -1.68 -7.45
C ILE A 61 4.50 -1.28 -7.70
N TRP A 62 4.77 0.03 -7.89
CA TRP A 62 6.13 0.53 -8.07
C TRP A 62 7.01 0.26 -6.84
N PHE A 63 6.48 0.49 -5.64
CA PHE A 63 7.18 0.24 -4.39
C PHE A 63 7.59 -1.22 -4.24
N TYR A 64 6.66 -2.17 -4.48
CA TYR A 64 6.98 -3.59 -4.43
C TYR A 64 7.98 -3.99 -5.50
N LYS A 65 7.84 -3.51 -6.74
CA LYS A 65 8.85 -3.75 -7.79
C LYS A 65 10.23 -3.28 -7.35
N ARG A 66 10.33 -2.11 -6.72
CA ARG A 66 11.61 -1.57 -6.21
C ARG A 66 12.15 -2.39 -5.03
N LEU A 67 11.27 -2.81 -4.12
CA LEU A 67 11.64 -3.62 -2.94
C LEU A 67 12.24 -4.97 -3.34
N TRP A 68 11.71 -5.59 -4.39
CA TRP A 68 12.16 -6.89 -4.88
C TRP A 68 13.27 -6.83 -5.94
N LYS A 69 13.43 -5.69 -6.64
CA LYS A 69 14.53 -5.48 -7.61
C LYS A 69 15.91 -5.42 -6.95
N ASN A 70 16.01 -4.98 -5.70
CA ASN A 70 17.28 -4.93 -4.96
C ASN A 70 17.67 -6.30 -4.35
N THR A 71 17.29 -7.40 -4.99
CA THR A 71 17.79 -8.72 -4.60
C THR A 71 19.21 -8.82 -5.14
N PRO A 72 20.23 -8.99 -4.29
CA PRO A 72 21.50 -9.53 -4.78
C PRO A 72 21.16 -10.92 -5.31
N SER A 73 21.14 -11.09 -6.64
CA SER A 73 21.20 -12.41 -7.23
C SER A 73 22.53 -13.01 -6.81
N GLU A 74 22.51 -14.25 -6.35
CA GLU A 74 23.72 -15.08 -6.21
C GLU A 74 24.44 -15.08 -7.57
N GLU A 75 25.46 -14.25 -7.70
CA GLU A 75 26.60 -14.46 -8.62
C GLU A 75 27.80 -14.88 -7.77
#